data_AF-A0A2S7YQ17-F1
#
_entry.id   AF-A0A2S7YQ17-F1
#
_cell.length_a   1.000
_cell.length_b   1.000
_cell.length_c   1.000
_cell.angle_alpha   90.00
_cell.angle_beta   90.00
_cell.angle_gamma   90.00
#
_symmetry.space_group_name_H-M   'P 1'
#
loop_
_entity.id
_entity.type
_entity.pdbx_description
1 polymer ?
#
loop_
_entity_poly.entity_id
_entity_poly.type
_entity_poly.pdbx_seq_one_letter_code
_entity_poly.pdbx_strand_id
1 'polypeptide(L)'
;MVDNKVSIKKIFDRIKRVKKFEEFKATYGLTPSDEKGSTKFAANFYKSDIVNYKGHVTGSKDLYSEVIAKTIINDNFIKDWLNLIPARPEHFKINHPNTDENVDALKITNRKEEILAKLLFYQGNIDGLGYIFDYQTPLKASRNDSYGKIDLLGYNVDDKCYSVIELKYRPSGSEETLLRCVLEAYTYYKLIDLKQIESTIGHDGIQELKKLSGYKHTNEAELVVLFDERSCAKEDGGAETNLMLRIDPYKPNTPSYPSKTVVSQQYKECQELINTSTRKELRALCEAILKQESKLKQIRFVVLQAQKVSKAPYKNKVDNWSENLDRLYRAETLLTISK
;
A
#
# COMPACT_ATOMS: atom_id res chain seq x y z
N MET A 1 27.00 -29.25 -1.91
CA MET A 1 26.66 -28.76 -3.26
C MET A 1 26.42 -27.27 -3.14
N VAL A 2 27.16 -26.45 -3.87
CA VAL A 2 26.88 -25.01 -3.91
C VAL A 2 25.57 -24.86 -4.68
N ASP A 3 24.50 -24.45 -4.02
CA ASP A 3 23.23 -24.17 -4.69
C ASP A 3 23.50 -23.16 -5.81
N ASN A 4 23.38 -23.63 -7.06
CA ASN A 4 23.42 -22.78 -8.26
C ASN A 4 22.12 -21.98 -8.31
N LYS A 5 21.96 -21.05 -7.36
CA LYS A 5 20.82 -20.17 -7.28
C LYS A 5 20.80 -19.31 -8.54
N VAL A 6 19.67 -19.36 -9.24
CA VAL A 6 19.45 -18.71 -10.51
C VAL A 6 19.54 -17.19 -10.32
N SER A 7 20.16 -16.47 -11.25
CA SER A 7 20.27 -15.01 -11.14
C SER A 7 18.91 -14.33 -11.27
N ILE A 8 18.64 -13.31 -10.44
CA ILE A 8 17.43 -12.47 -10.52
C ILE A 8 17.30 -11.78 -11.88
N LYS A 9 18.40 -11.64 -12.64
CA LYS A 9 18.40 -11.17 -14.03
C LYS A 9 17.40 -11.93 -14.90
N LYS A 10 17.15 -13.21 -14.59
CA LYS A 10 16.18 -14.05 -15.28
C LYS A 10 14.75 -13.46 -15.28
N ILE A 11 14.35 -12.74 -14.23
CA ILE A 11 13.06 -12.03 -14.19
C ILE A 11 12.99 -11.01 -15.34
N PHE A 12 14.04 -10.22 -15.50
CA PHE A 12 14.15 -9.17 -16.53
C PHE A 12 14.29 -9.77 -17.93
N ASP A 13 15.02 -10.87 -18.08
CA ASP A 13 15.19 -11.57 -19.35
C ASP A 13 13.86 -12.12 -19.86
N ARG A 14 13.06 -12.74 -18.98
CA ARG A 14 11.74 -13.32 -19.34
C ARG A 14 10.74 -12.29 -19.85
N ILE A 15 10.85 -11.05 -19.38
CA ILE A 15 10.00 -9.95 -19.87
C ILE A 15 10.66 -9.13 -20.98
N LYS A 16 11.82 -9.56 -21.49
CA LYS A 16 12.59 -8.88 -22.55
C LYS A 16 13.02 -7.45 -22.17
N ARG A 17 13.42 -7.23 -20.92
CA ARG A 17 13.84 -5.93 -20.36
C ARG A 17 15.23 -5.97 -19.74
N VAL A 18 16.19 -6.54 -20.46
CA VAL A 18 17.58 -6.70 -19.97
C VAL A 18 18.20 -5.37 -19.53
N LYS A 19 17.98 -4.27 -20.27
CA LYS A 19 18.49 -2.95 -19.88
C LYS A 19 17.98 -2.48 -18.51
N LYS A 20 16.74 -2.85 -18.14
CA LYS A 20 16.17 -2.53 -16.82
C LYS A 20 16.83 -3.30 -15.68
N PHE A 21 17.45 -4.44 -15.95
CA PHE A 21 18.26 -5.13 -14.95
C PHE A 21 19.51 -4.32 -14.61
N GLU A 22 20.23 -3.83 -15.62
CA GLU A 22 21.43 -3.01 -15.40
C GLU A 22 21.11 -1.71 -14.67
N GLU A 23 19.98 -1.05 -15.02
CA GLU A 23 19.47 0.11 -14.29
C GLU A 23 19.18 -0.24 -12.82
N PHE A 24 18.43 -1.32 -12.56
CA PHE A 24 18.11 -1.76 -11.20
C PHE A 24 19.37 -2.10 -10.39
N LYS A 25 20.33 -2.80 -11.00
CA LYS A 25 21.62 -3.15 -10.41
C LYS A 25 22.42 -1.91 -10.03
N ALA A 26 22.50 -0.92 -10.93
CA ALA A 26 23.19 0.33 -10.67
C ALA A 26 22.51 1.14 -9.56
N THR A 27 21.17 1.32 -9.62
CA THR A 27 20.40 2.11 -8.65
C THR A 27 20.52 1.57 -7.23
N TYR A 28 20.51 0.24 -7.05
CA TYR A 28 20.52 -0.38 -5.72
C TYR A 28 21.85 -1.04 -5.35
N GLY A 29 22.91 -0.81 -6.14
CA GLY A 29 24.26 -1.29 -5.85
C GLY A 29 24.34 -2.81 -5.67
N LEU A 30 23.74 -3.57 -6.58
CA LEU A 30 23.77 -5.04 -6.51
C LEU A 30 25.16 -5.55 -6.91
N THR A 31 25.76 -6.33 -6.01
CA THR A 31 26.99 -7.08 -6.28
C THR A 31 26.69 -8.39 -7.03
N PRO A 32 27.68 -9.04 -7.67
CA PRO A 32 27.47 -10.35 -8.29
C PRO A 32 26.92 -11.43 -7.33
N SER A 33 27.24 -11.34 -6.04
CA SER A 33 26.61 -12.21 -5.02
C SER A 33 25.15 -11.87 -4.78
N ASP A 34 24.78 -10.58 -4.83
CA ASP A 34 23.41 -10.13 -4.67
C ASP A 34 22.50 -10.59 -5.82
N GLU A 35 23.07 -10.81 -7.01
CA GLU A 35 22.36 -11.30 -8.20
C GLU A 35 21.82 -12.71 -8.03
N LYS A 36 22.43 -13.54 -7.17
CA LYS A 36 21.91 -14.86 -6.81
C LYS A 36 20.73 -14.77 -5.84
N GLY A 37 20.08 -13.60 -5.68
CA GLY A 37 18.99 -13.38 -4.74
C GLY A 37 19.51 -13.04 -3.35
N SER A 38 19.10 -11.89 -2.85
CA SER A 38 19.63 -11.24 -1.64
C SER A 38 18.59 -10.33 -0.99
N THR A 39 18.88 -9.88 0.23
CA THR A 39 18.07 -8.87 0.92
C THR A 39 17.95 -7.58 0.13
N LYS A 40 18.97 -7.15 -0.62
CA LYS A 40 18.89 -5.97 -1.48
C LYS A 40 17.87 -6.10 -2.61
N PHE A 41 17.75 -7.30 -3.19
CA PHE A 41 16.71 -7.56 -4.18
C PHE A 41 15.33 -7.45 -3.55
N ALA A 42 15.04 -8.24 -2.50
CA ALA A 42 13.75 -8.23 -1.81
C ALA A 42 13.36 -6.84 -1.29
N ALA A 43 14.32 -6.09 -0.72
CA ALA A 43 14.12 -4.75 -0.18
C ALA A 43 13.75 -3.67 -1.21
N ASN A 44 14.06 -3.90 -2.49
CA ASN A 44 13.98 -2.86 -3.52
C ASN A 44 13.19 -3.25 -4.76
N PHE A 45 12.86 -4.53 -4.95
CA PHE A 45 12.27 -5.00 -6.19
C PHE A 45 10.92 -4.33 -6.52
N TYR A 46 10.09 -4.06 -5.51
CA TYR A 46 8.81 -3.35 -5.69
C TYR A 46 8.96 -1.92 -6.24
N LYS A 47 10.15 -1.32 -6.12
CA LYS A 47 10.48 0.01 -6.66
C LYS A 47 10.94 -0.04 -8.11
N SER A 48 11.18 -1.22 -8.66
CA SER A 48 11.59 -1.36 -10.05
C SER A 48 10.43 -1.03 -10.98
N ASP A 49 10.68 -0.26 -12.04
CA ASP A 49 9.66 0.07 -13.05
C ASP A 49 8.96 -1.18 -13.58
N ILE A 50 9.67 -2.31 -13.68
CA ILE A 50 9.15 -3.53 -14.33
C ILE A 50 7.97 -4.15 -13.59
N VAL A 51 7.89 -4.01 -12.27
CA VAL A 51 6.73 -4.52 -11.52
C VAL A 51 5.48 -3.66 -11.78
N ASN A 52 5.67 -2.44 -12.29
CA ASN A 52 4.61 -1.51 -12.65
C ASN A 52 4.26 -1.53 -14.16
N TYR A 53 4.81 -2.47 -14.93
CA TYR A 53 4.49 -2.60 -16.34
C TYR A 53 3.08 -3.17 -16.54
N LYS A 54 2.31 -2.47 -17.37
CA LYS A 54 0.95 -2.82 -17.76
C LYS A 54 0.95 -3.58 -19.10
N GLY A 55 -0.08 -4.39 -19.32
CA GLY A 55 -0.26 -5.13 -20.56
C GLY A 55 0.70 -6.30 -20.73
N HIS A 56 1.07 -6.60 -21.98
CA HIS A 56 1.73 -7.84 -22.36
C HIS A 56 3.22 -7.69 -22.66
N VAL A 57 3.98 -8.74 -22.37
CA VAL A 57 5.38 -8.86 -22.76
C VAL A 57 5.50 -8.72 -24.28
N THR A 58 6.45 -7.92 -24.76
CA THR A 58 6.61 -7.65 -26.20
C THR A 58 6.74 -8.95 -27.00
N GLY A 59 5.81 -9.19 -27.94
CA GLY A 59 5.77 -10.41 -28.74
C GLY A 59 5.30 -11.67 -27.99
N SER A 60 4.62 -11.51 -26.85
CA SER A 60 3.88 -12.57 -26.15
C SER A 60 2.44 -12.11 -25.85
N LYS A 61 1.56 -13.06 -25.58
CA LYS A 61 0.22 -12.82 -25.01
C LYS A 61 0.22 -12.86 -23.48
N ASP A 62 1.37 -13.07 -22.84
CA ASP A 62 1.47 -13.11 -21.39
C ASP A 62 1.59 -11.71 -20.80
N LEU A 63 0.84 -11.45 -19.73
CA LEU A 63 0.92 -10.20 -18.96
C LEU A 63 2.29 -10.08 -18.27
N TYR A 64 2.86 -8.87 -18.22
CA TYR A 64 4.10 -8.64 -17.48
C TYR A 64 4.00 -9.10 -16.03
N SER A 65 2.90 -8.75 -15.36
CA SER A 65 2.64 -9.11 -13.96
C SER A 65 2.66 -10.62 -13.74
N GLU A 66 2.02 -11.38 -14.62
CA GLU A 66 1.95 -12.85 -14.54
C GLU A 66 3.32 -13.50 -14.78
N VAL A 67 4.08 -13.04 -15.77
CA VAL A 67 5.43 -13.56 -16.04
C VAL A 67 6.37 -13.30 -14.86
N ILE A 68 6.29 -12.12 -14.25
CA ILE A 68 7.10 -11.76 -13.09
C ILE A 68 6.68 -12.60 -11.88
N ALA A 69 5.38 -12.65 -11.54
CA ALA A 69 4.86 -13.42 -10.40
C ALA A 69 5.24 -14.90 -10.51
N LYS A 70 5.02 -15.51 -11.67
CA LYS A 70 5.42 -16.90 -11.95
C LYS A 70 6.91 -17.13 -11.78
N THR A 71 7.74 -16.17 -12.20
CA THR A 71 9.20 -16.29 -12.08
C THR A 71 9.65 -16.19 -10.63
N ILE A 72 9.06 -15.28 -9.84
CA ILE A 72 9.33 -15.15 -8.40
C ILE A 72 9.07 -16.48 -7.66
N ILE A 73 7.97 -17.16 -8.02
CA ILE A 73 7.56 -18.42 -7.41
C ILE A 73 8.44 -19.58 -7.89
N ASN A 74 8.50 -19.82 -9.21
CA ASN A 74 9.14 -21.01 -9.78
C ASN A 74 10.65 -21.05 -9.58
N ASP A 75 11.29 -19.88 -9.58
CA ASP A 75 12.73 -19.77 -9.34
C ASP A 75 13.04 -19.49 -7.85
N ASN A 76 12.02 -19.60 -6.98
CA ASN A 76 12.14 -19.57 -5.52
C ASN A 76 12.74 -18.25 -4.96
N PHE A 77 12.56 -17.14 -5.68
CA PHE A 77 12.99 -15.80 -5.26
C PHE A 77 12.16 -15.24 -4.10
N ILE A 78 10.93 -15.72 -3.90
CA ILE A 78 10.07 -15.30 -2.78
C ILE A 78 10.72 -15.52 -1.41
N LYS A 79 11.61 -16.52 -1.29
CA LYS A 79 12.34 -16.79 -0.03
C LYS A 79 13.31 -15.68 0.34
N ASP A 80 13.70 -14.81 -0.59
CA ASP A 80 14.60 -13.69 -0.28
C ASP A 80 13.95 -12.69 0.70
N TRP A 81 12.62 -12.60 0.74
CA TRP A 81 11.89 -11.80 1.74
C TRP A 81 12.04 -12.32 3.17
N LEU A 82 12.29 -13.62 3.38
CA LEU A 82 12.53 -14.18 4.72
C LEU A 82 13.82 -13.64 5.36
N ASN A 83 14.75 -13.17 4.54
CA ASN A 83 16.04 -12.68 4.99
C ASN A 83 16.01 -11.18 5.32
N LEU A 84 14.89 -10.48 5.08
CA LEU A 84 14.75 -9.08 5.41
C LEU A 84 14.73 -8.89 6.93
N ILE A 85 15.46 -7.86 7.39
CA ILE A 85 15.57 -7.49 8.79
C ILE A 85 15.17 -6.01 8.89
N PRO A 86 14.36 -5.61 9.89
CA PRO A 86 14.06 -4.22 10.16
C PRO A 86 15.34 -3.37 10.24
N ALA A 87 15.41 -2.30 9.46
CA ALA A 87 16.53 -1.35 9.55
C ALA A 87 16.39 -0.45 10.78
N ARG A 88 15.15 -0.09 11.12
CA ARG A 88 14.82 0.81 12.20
C ARG A 88 14.53 0.03 13.49
N PRO A 89 15.23 0.32 14.60
CA PRO A 89 15.00 -0.39 15.87
C PRO A 89 13.72 0.04 16.59
N GLU A 90 13.32 1.32 16.49
CA GLU A 90 12.14 1.85 17.17
C GLU A 90 11.17 2.46 16.15
N HIS A 91 10.17 1.69 15.72
CA HIS A 91 9.22 2.11 14.68
C HIS A 91 8.26 3.19 15.17
N PHE A 92 7.78 3.06 16.41
CA PHE A 92 6.73 3.92 17.00
C PHE A 92 7.27 5.04 17.90
N LYS A 93 8.57 5.38 17.80
CA LYS A 93 9.17 6.50 18.55
C LYS A 93 8.70 7.85 18.03
N ILE A 94 8.45 7.96 16.73
CA ILE A 94 7.97 9.19 16.10
C ILE A 94 6.47 9.21 16.33
N ASN A 95 6.02 10.14 17.17
CA ASN A 95 4.60 10.47 17.22
C ASN A 95 4.33 11.54 16.14
N HIS A 96 3.27 11.34 15.37
CA HIS A 96 2.87 12.34 14.42
C HIS A 96 2.16 13.49 15.17
N PRO A 97 2.61 14.76 15.06
CA PRO A 97 1.89 15.85 15.70
C PRO A 97 0.46 15.91 15.13
N ASN A 98 -0.53 15.83 16.02
CA ASN A 98 -1.95 15.83 15.66
C ASN A 98 -2.47 17.19 15.17
N THR A 99 -1.59 18.17 14.89
CA THR A 99 -1.95 19.60 14.82
C THR A 99 -1.41 20.37 13.61
N ASP A 100 -0.70 19.75 12.67
CA ASP A 100 0.17 20.56 11.77
C ASP A 100 -0.29 20.68 10.31
N GLU A 101 -1.52 20.27 9.96
CA GLU A 101 -2.02 20.46 8.59
C GLU A 101 -3.14 21.51 8.51
N ASN A 102 -2.84 22.59 7.80
CA ASN A 102 -3.81 23.58 7.37
C ASN A 102 -4.50 23.08 6.08
N VAL A 103 -5.82 23.25 5.99
CA VAL A 103 -6.62 22.98 4.77
C VAL A 103 -6.00 23.56 3.49
N ASP A 104 -5.34 24.72 3.57
CA ASP A 104 -4.70 25.32 2.39
C ASP A 104 -3.48 24.52 1.91
N ALA A 105 -2.74 23.87 2.81
CA ALA A 105 -1.71 22.89 2.42
C ALA A 105 -2.32 21.69 1.69
N LEU A 106 -3.56 21.29 2.06
CA LEU A 106 -4.29 20.20 1.40
C LEU A 106 -4.69 20.53 -0.04
N LYS A 107 -4.94 21.81 -0.34
CA LYS A 107 -5.30 22.28 -1.69
C LYS A 107 -4.12 22.22 -2.66
N ILE A 108 -2.95 22.69 -2.23
CA ILE A 108 -1.78 22.91 -3.11
C ILE A 108 -0.81 21.73 -3.22
N THR A 109 -0.84 20.76 -2.31
CA THR A 109 0.17 19.70 -2.29
C THR A 109 -0.09 18.58 -3.29
N ASN A 110 0.99 18.08 -3.90
CA ASN A 110 0.98 16.85 -4.71
C ASN A 110 0.90 15.57 -3.86
N ARG A 111 0.95 15.68 -2.52
CA ARG A 111 0.95 14.56 -1.57
C ARG A 111 -0.47 14.13 -1.17
N LYS A 112 -1.34 13.96 -2.16
CA LYS A 112 -2.77 13.68 -1.93
C LYS A 112 -3.02 12.34 -1.25
N GLU A 113 -2.15 11.35 -1.49
CA GLU A 113 -2.16 10.05 -0.81
C GLU A 113 -1.79 10.16 0.68
N GLU A 114 -0.72 10.90 1.01
CA GLU A 114 -0.31 11.17 2.41
C GLU A 114 -1.43 11.89 3.19
N ILE A 115 -2.13 12.83 2.55
CA ILE A 115 -3.28 13.52 3.14
C ILE A 115 -4.43 12.56 3.43
N LEU A 116 -4.76 11.71 2.47
CA LEU A 116 -5.85 10.76 2.65
C LEU A 116 -5.53 9.78 3.78
N ALA A 117 -4.28 9.32 3.88
CA ALA A 117 -3.80 8.52 5.00
C ALA A 117 -4.04 9.22 6.35
N LYS A 118 -3.69 10.51 6.46
CA LYS A 118 -3.95 11.31 7.68
C LYS A 118 -5.42 11.42 8.04
N LEU A 119 -6.28 11.65 7.06
CA LEU A 119 -7.72 11.76 7.30
C LEU A 119 -8.32 10.42 7.75
N LEU A 120 -7.86 9.31 7.18
CA LEU A 120 -8.24 7.97 7.63
C LEU A 120 -7.80 7.72 9.09
N PHE A 121 -6.57 8.11 9.45
CA PHE A 121 -6.11 8.08 10.84
C PHE A 121 -6.98 8.94 11.77
N TYR A 122 -7.30 10.18 11.40
CA TYR A 122 -8.14 11.04 12.23
C TYR A 122 -9.57 10.55 12.39
N GLN A 123 -10.13 9.87 11.39
CA GLN A 123 -11.41 9.20 11.55
C GLN A 123 -11.31 8.04 12.55
N GLY A 124 -10.16 7.39 12.64
CA GLY A 124 -9.88 6.27 13.54
C GLY A 124 -10.51 5.00 13.00
N ASN A 125 -11.78 4.74 13.34
CA ASN A 125 -12.48 3.56 12.84
C ASN A 125 -13.04 3.80 11.42
N ILE A 126 -12.63 2.95 10.49
CA ILE A 126 -13.12 2.92 9.11
C ILE A 126 -13.97 1.67 8.95
N ASP A 127 -15.27 1.84 8.71
CA ASP A 127 -16.19 0.73 8.49
C ASP A 127 -15.69 -0.18 7.36
N GLY A 128 -15.70 -1.49 7.56
CA GLY A 128 -15.15 -2.49 6.62
C GLY A 128 -13.62 -2.58 6.52
N LEU A 129 -12.85 -1.77 7.25
CA LEU A 129 -11.37 -1.84 7.30
C LEU A 129 -10.82 -2.02 8.72
N GLY A 130 -11.39 -1.34 9.73
CA GLY A 130 -10.96 -1.41 11.13
C GLY A 130 -10.41 -0.08 11.64
N TYR A 131 -9.71 -0.13 12.78
CA TYR A 131 -9.18 1.06 13.45
C TYR A 131 -7.76 1.40 12.98
N ILE A 132 -7.58 2.57 12.41
CA ILE A 132 -6.27 3.09 11.99
C ILE A 132 -5.59 3.74 13.20
N PHE A 133 -4.40 3.26 13.56
CA PHE A 133 -3.68 3.71 14.75
C PHE A 133 -2.35 4.39 14.46
N ASP A 134 -1.86 4.31 13.22
CA ASP A 134 -0.66 5.03 12.78
C ASP A 134 -0.69 5.24 11.25
N TYR A 135 0.07 6.20 10.76
CA TYR A 135 0.14 6.53 9.34
C TYR A 135 1.55 7.02 8.96
N GLN A 136 1.99 6.79 7.74
CA GLN A 136 3.32 7.22 7.27
C GLN A 136 4.47 6.75 8.19
N THR A 137 4.34 5.56 8.76
CA THR A 137 5.30 4.96 9.71
C THR A 137 6.63 4.69 9.02
N PRO A 138 7.75 5.32 9.43
CA PRO A 138 9.02 5.19 8.74
C PRO A 138 9.70 3.85 8.99
N LEU A 139 10.20 3.22 7.93
CA LEU A 139 10.97 1.97 8.01
C LEU A 139 12.48 2.18 8.01
N LYS A 140 12.93 3.35 7.57
CA LYS A 140 14.35 3.71 7.55
C LYS A 140 14.86 4.15 8.93
N ALA A 141 16.10 3.78 9.23
CA ALA A 141 16.90 4.32 10.32
C ALA A 141 17.69 5.54 9.88
N SER A 142 18.24 5.53 8.66
CA SER A 142 19.07 6.61 8.12
C SER A 142 18.48 7.21 6.83
N ARG A 143 18.97 8.38 6.40
CA ARG A 143 18.57 8.99 5.12
C ARG A 143 19.03 8.19 3.91
N ASN A 144 20.05 7.35 4.06
CA ASN A 144 20.64 6.56 2.99
C ASN A 144 19.97 5.19 2.84
N ASP A 145 19.13 4.78 3.79
CA ASP A 145 18.37 3.55 3.64
C ASP A 145 17.35 3.73 2.53
N SER A 146 17.21 2.71 1.70
CA SER A 146 16.28 2.78 0.58
C SER A 146 14.82 2.63 1.01
N TYR A 147 14.53 2.22 2.25
CA TYR A 147 13.20 1.86 2.72
C TYR A 147 12.22 3.04 2.75
N GLY A 148 10.97 2.74 2.37
CA GLY A 148 9.87 3.69 2.36
C GLY A 148 9.25 3.94 3.74
N LYS A 149 7.97 4.31 3.71
CA LYS A 149 7.11 4.44 4.88
C LYS A 149 5.87 3.60 4.63
N ILE A 150 5.32 3.02 5.69
CA ILE A 150 4.03 2.35 5.62
C ILE A 150 2.95 3.42 5.58
N ASP A 151 2.04 3.38 4.62
CA ASP A 151 1.01 4.41 4.50
C ASP A 151 0.09 4.45 5.71
N LEU A 152 -0.41 3.28 6.11
CA LEU A 152 -1.33 3.13 7.24
C LEU A 152 -1.05 1.83 8.00
N LEU A 153 -1.16 1.90 9.32
CA LEU A 153 -1.24 0.74 10.20
C LEU A 153 -2.60 0.73 10.89
N GLY A 154 -3.24 -0.43 10.89
CA GLY A 154 -4.58 -0.61 11.45
C GLY A 154 -4.75 -1.88 12.26
N TYR A 155 -5.91 -2.01 12.90
CA TYR A 155 -6.35 -3.21 13.59
C TYR A 155 -7.72 -3.61 13.03
N ASN A 156 -7.75 -4.74 12.33
CA ASN A 156 -8.98 -5.37 11.86
C ASN A 156 -9.66 -6.03 13.07
N VAL A 157 -10.76 -5.42 13.49
CA VAL A 157 -11.51 -5.81 14.70
C VAL A 157 -12.16 -7.19 14.54
N ASP A 158 -12.64 -7.50 13.33
CA ASP A 158 -13.35 -8.74 13.03
C ASP A 158 -12.39 -9.94 13.06
N ASP A 159 -11.24 -9.80 12.38
CA ASP A 159 -10.24 -10.86 12.27
C ASP A 159 -9.18 -10.85 13.38
N LYS A 160 -9.21 -9.81 14.24
CA LYS A 160 -8.31 -9.60 15.39
C LYS A 160 -6.84 -9.70 14.99
N CYS A 161 -6.46 -8.95 13.96
CA CYS A 161 -5.09 -8.89 13.43
C CYS A 161 -4.68 -7.46 13.10
N TYR A 162 -3.37 -7.20 13.04
CA TYR A 162 -2.84 -5.92 12.58
C TYR A 162 -2.83 -5.85 11.06
N SER A 163 -3.22 -4.70 10.50
CA SER A 163 -3.24 -4.46 9.07
C SER A 163 -2.03 -3.63 8.67
N VAL A 164 -1.20 -4.17 7.77
CA VAL A 164 -0.19 -3.38 7.03
C VAL A 164 -0.84 -2.95 5.73
N ILE A 165 -1.16 -1.66 5.64
CA ILE A 165 -2.03 -1.13 4.59
C ILE A 165 -1.20 -0.28 3.64
N GLU A 166 -1.18 -0.71 2.37
CA GLU A 166 -0.66 0.05 1.24
C GLU A 166 -1.81 0.84 0.62
N LEU A 167 -1.78 2.17 0.71
CA LEU A 167 -2.82 3.05 0.20
C LEU A 167 -2.42 3.52 -1.19
N LYS A 168 -3.26 3.27 -2.19
CA LYS A 168 -3.08 3.81 -3.54
C LYS A 168 -4.19 4.79 -3.86
N TYR A 169 -3.84 6.06 -3.87
CA TYR A 169 -4.78 7.12 -4.16
C TYR A 169 -4.15 8.23 -4.99
N ARG A 170 -4.77 8.50 -6.15
CA ARG A 170 -4.51 9.71 -6.92
C ARG A 170 -5.83 10.31 -7.37
N PRO A 171 -6.03 11.63 -7.23
CA PRO A 171 -7.24 12.30 -7.71
C PRO A 171 -7.59 12.02 -9.18
N SER A 172 -6.58 11.72 -10.00
CA SER A 172 -6.71 11.38 -11.42
C SER A 172 -6.65 9.87 -11.74
N GLY A 173 -6.74 9.00 -10.73
CA GLY A 173 -6.56 7.56 -10.87
C GLY A 173 -5.12 7.14 -10.65
N SER A 174 -4.91 6.17 -9.76
CA SER A 174 -3.61 5.51 -9.64
C SER A 174 -3.40 4.55 -10.81
N GLU A 175 -2.21 4.64 -11.41
CA GLU A 175 -1.78 3.83 -12.55
C GLU A 175 -0.89 2.66 -12.11
N GLU A 176 -0.77 2.43 -10.80
CA GLU A 176 0.08 1.37 -10.27
C GLU A 176 -0.58 -0.02 -10.38
N THR A 177 0.23 -1.05 -10.66
CA THR A 177 -0.26 -2.43 -10.80
C THR A 177 -0.48 -3.08 -9.43
N LEU A 178 -1.35 -4.09 -9.36
CA LEU A 178 -1.52 -4.86 -8.12
C LEU A 178 -0.25 -5.65 -7.75
N LEU A 179 0.53 -6.11 -8.73
CA LEU A 179 1.80 -6.79 -8.46
C LEU A 179 2.73 -5.91 -7.64
N ARG A 180 2.89 -4.64 -8.04
CA ARG A 180 3.73 -3.69 -7.30
C ARG A 180 3.20 -3.48 -5.89
N CYS A 181 1.90 -3.22 -5.75
CA CYS A 181 1.27 -2.96 -4.44
C CYS A 181 1.43 -4.13 -3.47
N VAL A 182 1.21 -5.36 -3.94
CA VAL A 182 1.37 -6.58 -3.11
C VAL A 182 2.82 -6.76 -2.68
N LEU A 183 3.78 -6.59 -3.59
CA LEU A 183 5.20 -6.70 -3.26
C LEU A 183 5.66 -5.60 -2.29
N GLU A 184 5.13 -4.38 -2.43
CA GLU A 184 5.41 -3.25 -1.54
C GLU A 184 4.88 -3.53 -0.13
N ALA A 185 3.58 -3.84 0.00
CA ALA A 185 2.95 -4.19 1.28
C ALA A 185 3.67 -5.36 1.97
N TYR A 186 4.03 -6.41 1.20
CA TYR A 186 4.75 -7.55 1.76
C TYR A 186 6.16 -7.18 2.23
N THR A 187 6.88 -6.36 1.46
CA THR A 187 8.19 -5.84 1.87
C THR A 187 8.09 -5.04 3.17
N TYR A 188 7.08 -4.20 3.31
CA TYR A 188 6.83 -3.43 4.51
C TYR A 188 6.48 -4.30 5.72
N TYR A 189 5.63 -5.31 5.54
CA TYR A 189 5.34 -6.30 6.57
C TYR A 189 6.61 -7.02 7.07
N LYS A 190 7.57 -7.32 6.20
CA LYS A 190 8.85 -7.93 6.62
C LYS A 190 9.77 -6.98 7.39
N LEU A 191 9.61 -5.67 7.20
CA LEU A 191 10.49 -4.65 7.76
C LEU A 191 9.94 -3.99 9.03
N ILE A 192 8.66 -4.19 9.34
CA ILE A 192 8.01 -3.67 10.54
C ILE A 192 8.03 -4.71 11.66
N ASP A 193 8.46 -4.31 12.85
CA ASP A 193 8.32 -5.13 14.06
C ASP A 193 7.01 -4.80 14.80
N LEU A 194 5.95 -5.51 14.45
CA LEU A 194 4.62 -5.35 15.06
C LEU A 194 4.59 -5.69 16.56
N LYS A 195 5.58 -6.43 17.09
CA LYS A 195 5.64 -6.74 18.53
C LYS A 195 5.85 -5.48 19.36
N GLN A 196 6.46 -4.44 18.79
CA GLN A 196 6.69 -3.18 19.49
C GLN A 196 5.38 -2.53 19.95
N ILE A 197 4.24 -2.81 19.29
CA ILE A 197 2.91 -2.28 19.65
C ILE A 197 2.56 -2.61 21.11
N GLU A 198 2.89 -3.82 21.58
CA GLU A 198 2.64 -4.25 22.97
C GLU A 198 3.39 -3.35 23.95
N SER A 199 4.70 -3.17 23.73
CA SER A 199 5.59 -2.41 24.60
C SER A 199 5.53 -0.88 24.45
N THR A 200 4.85 -0.36 23.43
CA THR A 200 4.83 1.08 23.16
C THR A 200 3.91 1.83 24.13
N ILE A 201 4.45 2.88 24.77
CA ILE A 201 3.77 3.72 25.78
C ILE A 201 3.53 5.16 25.27
N GLY A 202 4.44 5.72 24.45
CA GLY A 202 4.42 7.14 24.05
C GLY A 202 3.81 7.45 22.69
N HIS A 203 3.01 6.55 22.12
CA HIS A 203 2.39 6.73 20.79
C HIS A 203 0.88 6.82 20.91
N ASP A 204 0.31 8.00 20.63
CA ASP A 204 -1.09 8.31 20.92
C ASP A 204 -2.06 7.34 20.27
N GLY A 205 -1.89 7.07 18.96
CA GLY A 205 -2.78 6.15 18.25
C GLY A 205 -2.72 4.71 18.78
N ILE A 206 -1.58 4.27 19.34
CA ILE A 206 -1.47 2.96 19.98
C ILE A 206 -2.15 2.96 21.35
N GLN A 207 -2.07 4.07 22.10
CA GLN A 207 -2.80 4.21 23.36
C GLN A 207 -4.32 4.19 23.12
N GLU A 208 -4.80 4.86 22.08
CA GLU A 208 -6.22 4.81 21.71
C GLU A 208 -6.65 3.43 21.22
N LEU A 209 -5.83 2.75 20.40
CA LEU A 209 -6.03 1.35 20.02
C LEU A 209 -6.22 0.44 21.24
N LYS A 210 -5.36 0.57 22.26
CA LYS A 210 -5.40 -0.24 23.49
C LYS A 210 -6.67 0.00 24.33
N LYS A 211 -7.35 1.13 24.14
CA LYS A 211 -8.62 1.48 24.82
C LYS A 211 -9.85 0.93 24.10
N LEU A 212 -9.73 0.45 22.85
CA LEU A 212 -10.87 -0.06 22.10
C LEU A 212 -11.49 -1.28 22.78
N SER A 213 -12.82 -1.27 22.88
CA SER A 213 -13.56 -2.44 23.34
C SER A 213 -13.27 -3.63 22.43
N GLY A 214 -12.84 -4.75 23.01
CA GLY A 214 -12.52 -5.98 22.27
C GLY A 214 -11.13 -6.03 21.65
N TYR A 215 -10.28 -5.01 21.83
CA TYR A 215 -8.88 -5.09 21.46
C TYR A 215 -8.19 -6.24 22.20
N LYS A 216 -7.42 -7.03 21.46
CA LYS A 216 -6.52 -8.04 22.00
C LYS A 216 -5.20 -7.93 21.28
N HIS A 217 -4.11 -7.87 22.05
CA HIS A 217 -2.80 -7.99 21.45
C HIS A 217 -2.68 -9.32 20.71
N THR A 218 -2.03 -9.28 19.56
CA THR A 218 -1.88 -10.39 18.62
C THR A 218 -0.53 -10.27 17.94
N ASN A 219 -0.01 -11.40 17.45
CA ASN A 219 1.16 -11.42 16.57
C ASN A 219 0.75 -11.69 15.12
N GLU A 220 -0.55 -11.76 14.84
CA GLU A 220 -1.09 -12.01 13.52
C GLU A 220 -1.30 -10.69 12.77
N ALA A 221 -1.11 -10.75 11.46
CA ALA A 221 -1.28 -9.60 10.58
C ALA A 221 -2.04 -9.97 9.31
N GLU A 222 -2.45 -8.95 8.58
CA GLU A 222 -2.92 -9.00 7.20
C GLU A 222 -2.20 -7.95 6.35
N LEU A 223 -2.13 -8.20 5.04
CA LEU A 223 -1.78 -7.16 4.08
C LEU A 223 -3.07 -6.60 3.49
N VAL A 224 -3.14 -5.29 3.35
CA VAL A 224 -4.27 -4.63 2.70
C VAL A 224 -3.74 -3.76 1.57
N VAL A 225 -4.27 -3.96 0.37
CA VAL A 225 -4.12 -3.00 -0.73
C VAL A 225 -5.41 -2.20 -0.80
N LEU A 226 -5.35 -0.94 -0.38
CA LEU A 226 -6.48 -0.02 -0.29
C LEU A 226 -6.45 0.98 -1.45
N PHE A 227 -7.49 1.06 -2.26
CA PHE A 227 -7.53 1.92 -3.44
C PHE A 227 -8.92 2.52 -3.66
N ASP A 228 -9.04 3.54 -4.50
CA ASP A 228 -10.33 4.08 -4.94
C ASP A 228 -10.89 3.29 -6.14
N GLU A 229 -12.21 3.17 -6.24
CA GLU A 229 -12.85 2.57 -7.42
C GLU A 229 -12.63 3.47 -8.65
N ARG A 230 -12.93 4.76 -8.47
CA ARG A 230 -12.96 5.77 -9.51
C ARG A 230 -12.40 7.08 -9.02
N SER A 231 -11.77 7.79 -9.94
CA SER A 231 -11.23 9.11 -9.74
C SER A 231 -11.72 10.05 -10.86
N CYS A 232 -11.51 11.36 -10.70
CA CYS A 232 -11.87 12.31 -11.73
C CYS A 232 -10.90 12.18 -12.92
N ALA A 233 -11.39 12.27 -14.16
CA ALA A 233 -10.49 12.22 -15.32
C ALA A 233 -9.57 13.45 -15.35
N LYS A 234 -8.35 13.30 -15.88
CA LYS A 234 -7.37 14.41 -15.90
C LYS A 234 -7.90 15.60 -16.69
N GLU A 235 -8.58 15.33 -17.80
CA GLU A 235 -9.23 16.30 -18.69
C GLU A 235 -10.38 17.08 -18.02
N ASP A 236 -11.00 16.53 -16.97
CA ASP A 236 -12.10 17.15 -16.23
C ASP A 236 -11.59 17.77 -14.90
N GLY A 237 -10.30 18.11 -14.85
CA GLY A 237 -9.68 18.73 -13.67
C GLY A 237 -9.35 17.74 -12.56
N GLY A 238 -9.24 16.44 -12.85
CA GLY A 238 -8.98 15.41 -11.84
C GLY A 238 -7.61 15.48 -11.17
N ALA A 239 -6.68 16.32 -11.64
CA ALA A 239 -5.47 16.63 -10.88
C ALA A 239 -5.78 17.50 -9.63
N GLU A 240 -6.86 18.28 -9.69
CA GLU A 240 -7.22 19.27 -8.67
C GLU A 240 -8.48 18.84 -7.90
N THR A 241 -9.47 18.26 -8.61
CA THR A 241 -10.76 17.84 -8.06
C THR A 241 -10.68 16.44 -7.46
N ASN A 242 -10.81 16.37 -6.14
CA ASN A 242 -10.69 15.13 -5.38
C ASN A 242 -12.08 14.54 -5.05
N LEU A 243 -12.42 13.35 -5.55
CA LEU A 243 -13.70 12.68 -5.22
C LEU A 243 -13.81 12.27 -3.74
N MET A 244 -12.67 11.97 -3.11
CA MET A 244 -12.57 11.56 -1.71
C MET A 244 -12.55 12.73 -0.72
N LEU A 245 -12.30 13.97 -1.16
CA LEU A 245 -12.22 15.16 -0.31
C LEU A 245 -13.20 16.28 -0.72
N ARG A 246 -13.72 16.28 -1.96
CA ARG A 246 -14.26 17.45 -2.69
C ARG A 246 -13.52 18.74 -2.37
N ILE A 247 -12.28 18.82 -2.83
CA ILE A 247 -11.56 20.08 -2.87
C ILE A 247 -11.62 20.57 -4.30
N ASP A 248 -12.52 21.52 -4.58
CA ASP A 248 -12.37 22.41 -5.73
C ASP A 248 -11.70 23.69 -5.19
N PRO A 249 -10.46 24.01 -5.60
CA PRO A 249 -9.74 25.16 -5.07
C PRO A 249 -10.43 26.49 -5.42
N TYR A 250 -11.21 26.53 -6.50
CA TYR A 250 -11.92 27.72 -6.98
C TYR A 250 -13.37 27.79 -6.50
N LYS A 251 -13.98 26.65 -6.14
CA LYS A 251 -15.37 26.57 -5.66
C LYS A 251 -15.54 25.58 -4.50
N PRO A 252 -14.87 25.78 -3.35
CA PRO A 252 -14.86 24.82 -2.25
C PRO A 252 -16.24 24.55 -1.63
N ASN A 253 -17.19 25.46 -1.83
CA ASN A 253 -18.56 25.36 -1.30
C ASN A 253 -19.61 24.96 -2.34
N THR A 254 -19.22 24.78 -3.61
CA THR A 254 -20.18 24.44 -4.69
C THR A 254 -19.99 22.98 -5.09
N PRO A 255 -20.98 22.10 -4.87
CA PRO A 255 -20.90 20.72 -5.33
C PRO A 255 -20.80 20.67 -6.86
N SER A 256 -19.66 20.23 -7.39
CA SER A 256 -19.51 19.86 -8.79
C SER A 256 -19.06 18.41 -8.84
N TYR A 257 -19.90 17.53 -9.38
CA TYR A 257 -19.48 16.17 -9.72
C TYR A 257 -18.91 16.19 -11.15
N PRO A 258 -17.77 15.53 -11.40
CA PRO A 258 -17.23 15.48 -12.75
C PRO A 258 -18.19 14.72 -13.67
N SER A 259 -18.23 15.14 -14.93
CA SER A 259 -19.03 14.48 -15.96
C SER A 259 -18.41 13.16 -16.40
N LYS A 260 -17.09 12.96 -16.21
CA LYS A 260 -16.40 11.68 -16.46
C LYS A 260 -15.52 11.25 -15.29
N THR A 261 -15.50 9.94 -15.07
CA THR A 261 -14.67 9.29 -14.05
C THR A 261 -13.81 8.21 -14.69
N VAL A 262 -12.57 8.04 -14.20
CA VAL A 262 -11.67 6.96 -14.60
C VAL A 262 -11.61 5.90 -13.51
N VAL A 263 -11.69 4.63 -13.89
CA VAL A 263 -11.53 3.50 -12.96
C VAL A 263 -10.04 3.28 -12.70
N SER A 264 -9.66 3.15 -11.42
CA SER A 264 -8.26 2.95 -11.03
C SER A 264 -7.68 1.66 -11.63
N GLN A 265 -6.35 1.64 -11.85
CA GLN A 265 -5.70 0.45 -12.38
C GLN A 265 -5.87 -0.73 -11.41
N GLN A 266 -5.70 -0.49 -10.10
CA GLN A 266 -5.85 -1.51 -9.05
C GLN A 266 -7.24 -2.13 -9.06
N TYR A 267 -8.31 -1.33 -9.22
CA TYR A 267 -9.67 -1.86 -9.31
C TYR A 267 -9.83 -2.77 -10.53
N LYS A 268 -9.37 -2.35 -11.72
CA LYS A 268 -9.42 -3.18 -12.94
C LYS A 268 -8.71 -4.52 -12.75
N GLU A 269 -7.47 -4.46 -12.24
CA GLU A 269 -6.68 -5.66 -12.00
C GLU A 269 -7.28 -6.53 -10.89
N CYS A 270 -7.93 -5.94 -9.89
CA CYS A 270 -8.59 -6.69 -8.82
C CYS A 270 -9.81 -7.46 -9.35
N GLN A 271 -10.61 -6.84 -10.23
CA GLN A 271 -11.70 -7.53 -10.91
C GLN A 271 -11.18 -8.70 -11.76
N GLU A 272 -10.06 -8.50 -12.46
CA GLU A 272 -9.36 -9.58 -13.18
C GLU A 272 -8.78 -10.65 -12.24
N LEU A 273 -8.40 -10.29 -11.00
CA LEU A 273 -7.88 -11.23 -9.99
C LEU A 273 -8.98 -12.07 -9.34
N ILE A 274 -10.18 -11.49 -9.17
CA ILE A 274 -11.39 -12.22 -8.76
C ILE A 274 -11.72 -13.29 -9.81
N ASN A 275 -11.53 -12.97 -11.10
CA ASN A 275 -11.58 -13.96 -12.16
C ASN A 275 -10.31 -14.85 -12.15
N THR A 276 -10.42 -16.07 -11.65
CA THR A 276 -9.27 -17.00 -11.48
C THR A 276 -8.53 -17.35 -12.77
N SER A 277 -9.07 -17.05 -13.95
CA SER A 277 -8.45 -17.37 -15.24
C SER A 277 -7.48 -16.31 -15.77
N THR A 278 -7.63 -15.03 -15.40
CA THR A 278 -6.85 -13.92 -15.99
C THR A 278 -5.56 -13.64 -15.24
N ARG A 279 -5.56 -13.75 -13.89
CA ARG A 279 -4.43 -13.40 -13.01
C ARG A 279 -4.05 -14.51 -12.05
N LYS A 280 -3.89 -15.72 -12.59
CA LYS A 280 -3.62 -16.92 -11.81
C LYS A 280 -2.25 -16.91 -11.13
N GLU A 281 -1.23 -16.35 -11.77
CA GLU A 281 0.14 -16.33 -11.25
C GLU A 281 0.30 -15.26 -10.17
N LEU A 282 -0.34 -14.09 -10.31
CA LEU A 282 -0.43 -13.09 -9.24
C LEU A 282 -1.21 -13.62 -8.03
N ARG A 283 -2.30 -14.36 -8.24
CA ARG A 283 -3.03 -15.06 -7.17
C ARG A 283 -2.12 -16.09 -6.48
N ALA A 284 -1.43 -16.92 -7.25
CA ALA A 284 -0.48 -17.90 -6.73
C ALA A 284 0.66 -17.24 -5.95
N LEU A 285 1.09 -16.03 -6.33
CA LEU A 285 2.08 -15.26 -5.58
C LEU A 285 1.52 -14.84 -4.20
N CYS A 286 0.28 -14.37 -4.14
CA CYS A 286 -0.39 -14.03 -2.89
C CYS A 286 -0.50 -15.25 -1.97
N GLU A 287 -0.91 -16.40 -2.53
CA GLU A 287 -0.99 -17.68 -1.80
C GLU A 287 0.39 -18.15 -1.32
N ALA A 288 1.43 -17.98 -2.14
CA ALA A 288 2.80 -18.32 -1.76
C ALA A 288 3.33 -17.44 -0.62
N ILE A 289 3.01 -16.13 -0.63
CA ILE A 289 3.33 -15.20 0.47
C ILE A 289 2.66 -15.69 1.76
N LEU A 290 1.36 -15.96 1.71
CA LEU A 290 0.60 -16.44 2.87
C LEU A 290 1.14 -17.76 3.40
N LYS A 291 1.41 -18.73 2.52
CA LYS A 291 1.98 -20.02 2.90
C LYS A 291 3.35 -19.89 3.58
N GLN A 292 4.17 -18.94 3.14
CA GLN A 292 5.50 -18.71 3.70
C GLN A 292 5.44 -18.01 5.07
N GLU A 293 4.48 -17.13 5.29
CA GLU A 293 4.42 -16.28 6.48
C GLU A 293 3.40 -16.77 7.51
N SER A 294 3.84 -17.58 8.48
CA SER A 294 2.95 -18.21 9.48
C SER A 294 2.03 -17.24 10.24
N LYS A 295 2.43 -15.97 10.40
CA LYS A 295 1.68 -14.92 11.09
C LYS A 295 0.79 -14.06 10.19
N LEU A 296 0.88 -14.20 8.87
CA LEU A 296 0.03 -13.48 7.95
C LEU A 296 -1.23 -14.29 7.65
N LYS A 297 -2.43 -13.78 8.00
CA LYS A 297 -3.69 -14.52 7.86
C LYS A 297 -4.26 -14.46 6.46
N GLN A 298 -4.19 -13.27 5.87
CA GLN A 298 -4.85 -12.95 4.61
C GLN A 298 -4.21 -11.76 3.92
N ILE A 299 -4.54 -11.62 2.65
CA ILE A 299 -4.30 -10.44 1.83
C ILE A 299 -5.67 -9.95 1.35
N ARG A 300 -6.02 -8.71 1.68
CA ARG A 300 -7.30 -8.09 1.27
C ARG A 300 -7.07 -7.02 0.21
N PHE A 301 -7.94 -7.00 -0.78
CA PHE A 301 -8.04 -5.95 -1.79
C PHE A 301 -9.31 -5.15 -1.52
N VAL A 302 -9.14 -3.88 -1.19
CA VAL A 302 -10.19 -3.08 -0.54
C VAL A 302 -10.41 -1.78 -1.30
N VAL A 303 -11.66 -1.47 -1.58
CA VAL A 303 -12.08 -0.21 -2.18
C VAL A 303 -12.47 0.77 -1.09
N LEU A 304 -11.90 1.95 -1.12
CA LEU A 304 -12.28 3.06 -0.27
C LEU A 304 -13.43 3.84 -0.90
N GLN A 305 -14.45 4.13 -0.09
CA GLN A 305 -15.62 4.93 -0.44
C GLN A 305 -15.74 6.10 0.52
N ALA A 306 -16.22 7.23 0.02
CA ALA A 306 -16.47 8.43 0.81
C ALA A 306 -17.94 8.85 0.71
N GLN A 307 -18.56 9.16 1.84
CA GLN A 307 -19.93 9.67 1.90
C GLN A 307 -19.96 11.03 2.58
N LYS A 308 -20.76 11.96 2.04
CA LYS A 308 -21.01 13.23 2.73
C LYS A 308 -21.82 12.95 3.98
N VAL A 309 -21.40 13.55 5.09
CA VAL A 309 -22.08 13.42 6.38
C VAL A 309 -22.37 14.79 6.98
N SER A 310 -23.35 14.83 7.89
CA SER A 310 -23.64 16.01 8.72
C SER A 310 -22.82 16.05 10.01
N LYS A 311 -22.13 14.96 10.33
CA LYS A 311 -21.18 14.90 11.45
C LYS A 311 -19.86 15.54 11.03
N ALA A 312 -19.15 16.12 11.99
CA ALA A 312 -17.86 16.76 11.75
C ALA A 312 -16.67 15.96 12.31
N PRO A 313 -16.28 14.83 11.68
CA PRO A 313 -15.25 13.93 12.19
C PRO A 313 -13.86 14.57 12.30
N TYR A 314 -13.62 15.65 11.55
CA TYR A 314 -12.34 16.38 11.50
C TYR A 314 -12.37 17.73 12.23
N LYS A 315 -13.51 18.12 12.82
CA LYS A 315 -13.62 19.34 13.61
C LYS A 315 -12.61 19.32 14.76
N ASN A 316 -11.86 20.41 14.91
CA ASN A 316 -10.77 20.56 15.88
C ASN A 316 -9.58 19.59 15.70
N LYS A 317 -9.52 18.82 14.60
CA LYS A 317 -8.37 17.96 14.25
C LYS A 317 -7.57 18.50 13.07
N VAL A 318 -8.17 19.39 12.27
CA VAL A 318 -7.54 20.04 11.12
C VAL A 318 -7.84 21.53 11.16
N ASP A 319 -6.82 22.36 11.05
CA ASP A 319 -6.95 23.82 11.14
C ASP A 319 -7.69 24.39 9.93
N ASN A 320 -8.63 25.31 10.17
CA ASN A 320 -9.51 25.91 9.17
C ASN A 320 -10.36 24.88 8.39
N TRP A 321 -10.64 23.72 8.99
CA TRP A 321 -11.53 22.71 8.40
C TRP A 321 -12.97 23.20 8.30
N SER A 322 -13.50 23.18 7.08
CA SER A 322 -14.91 23.46 6.82
C SER A 322 -15.72 22.17 6.96
N GLU A 323 -16.81 22.22 7.72
CA GLU A 323 -17.71 21.06 7.87
C GLU A 323 -18.32 20.60 6.53
N ASN A 324 -18.32 21.46 5.49
CA ASN A 324 -18.72 21.08 4.13
C ASN A 324 -17.78 20.05 3.48
N LEU A 325 -16.53 19.97 3.94
CA LEU A 325 -15.53 18.99 3.52
C LEU A 325 -15.68 17.65 4.23
N ASP A 326 -16.54 17.56 5.26
CA ASP A 326 -16.66 16.33 6.05
C ASP A 326 -17.13 15.14 5.22
N ARG A 327 -16.32 14.09 5.27
CA ARG A 327 -16.59 12.79 4.70
C ARG A 327 -16.45 11.74 5.78
N LEU A 328 -17.36 10.79 5.73
CA LEU A 328 -17.19 9.51 6.40
C LEU A 328 -16.64 8.54 5.37
N TYR A 329 -15.45 8.04 5.64
CA TYR A 329 -14.83 6.97 4.87
C TYR A 329 -15.33 5.62 5.36
N ARG A 330 -15.61 4.76 4.40
CA ARG A 330 -15.85 3.33 4.61
C ARG A 330 -15.10 2.56 3.55
N ALA A 331 -14.87 1.30 3.80
CA ALA A 331 -14.13 0.43 2.93
C ALA A 331 -14.96 -0.80 2.60
N GLU A 332 -14.84 -1.29 1.38
CA GLU A 332 -15.50 -2.49 0.90
C GLU A 332 -14.44 -3.47 0.43
N THR A 333 -14.43 -4.67 1.01
CA THR A 333 -13.49 -5.72 0.60
C THR A 333 -14.01 -6.38 -0.67
N LEU A 334 -13.27 -6.22 -1.78
CA LEU A 334 -13.61 -6.87 -3.05
C LEU A 334 -13.16 -8.34 -3.10
N LEU A 335 -12.00 -8.61 -2.50
CA LEU A 335 -11.39 -9.93 -2.50
C LEU A 335 -10.56 -10.11 -1.23
N THR A 336 -10.76 -11.25 -0.58
CA THR A 336 -9.86 -11.78 0.45
C THR A 336 -9.21 -13.04 -0.09
N ILE A 337 -7.88 -13.10 -0.05
CA ILE A 337 -7.12 -14.34 -0.20
C ILE A 337 -6.66 -14.73 1.20
N SER A 338 -7.20 -15.81 1.74
CA SER A 338 -6.85 -16.33 3.06
C SER A 338 -6.02 -17.61 2.94
N LYS A 339 -5.34 -17.97 4.03
CA LYS A 339 -4.65 -19.27 4.16
C LYS A 339 -5.56 -20.47 4.05
#